data_AF-A0A8D5FDI8-F1
#
_entry.id   AF-A0A8D5FDI8-F1
#
_cell.length_a   1.000
_cell.length_b   1.000
_cell.length_c   1.000
_cell.angle_alpha   90.00
_cell.angle_beta   90.00
_cell.angle_gamma   90.00
#
_symmetry.space_group_name_H-M   'P 1'
#
loop_
_entity.id
_entity.type
_entity.pdbx_description
1 polymer ?
#
loop_
_entity_poly.entity_id
_entity_poly.type
_entity_poly.pdbx_seq_one_letter_code
_entity_poly.pdbx_strand_id
1 'polypeptide(L)'
;MATYEFTLTGIEIVSYTVYNGASGSSPVDNDLYSGARLFKTWDNQQWQYTDQYASYQQSSNRDFISWTLGGDKIVDLQLWGYGGRGNNWGERYKVQDWVSASSTDPNWHPYIDSWPSSWGPTPANNNGDLQDWWASDDAEWDYDYNHGFGFYETSYPEFTFSLTLDMDDPAFYGNSSPWYDDREGQMVFWFGAWTMDIDGNFTGFYEGNVILQGELANTVPEPASLLLFGMGLVTVLAGTRCRRK
;
A
#
# COMPACT_ATOMS: atom_id res chain seq x y z
N MET A 1 16.69 -1.79 13.03
CA MET A 1 15.21 -1.86 12.98
C MET A 1 14.60 -0.48 13.18
N ALA A 2 13.65 -0.10 12.32
CA ALA A 2 12.90 1.14 12.42
C ALA A 2 11.44 0.92 12.00
N THR A 3 10.51 1.64 12.63
CA THR A 3 9.08 1.59 12.31
C THR A 3 8.72 2.81 11.47
N TYR A 4 8.12 2.54 10.32
CA TYR A 4 7.60 3.57 9.41
C TYR A 4 6.09 3.44 9.33
N GLU A 5 5.41 4.59 9.33
CA GLU A 5 3.98 4.71 9.05
C GLU A 5 3.80 5.16 7.59
N PHE A 6 2.89 4.51 6.89
CA PHE A 6 2.54 4.79 5.51
C PHE A 6 1.03 5.02 5.40
N THR A 7 0.64 5.87 4.45
CA THR A 7 -0.76 6.07 4.07
C THR A 7 -0.92 5.77 2.60
N LEU A 8 -1.90 4.94 2.29
CA LEU A 8 -2.34 4.59 0.94
C LEU A 8 -3.78 5.05 0.75
N THR A 9 -4.06 5.77 -0.33
CA THR A 9 -5.41 6.25 -0.63
C THR A 9 -6.09 5.42 -1.73
N GLY A 10 -7.41 5.29 -1.66
CA GLY A 10 -8.19 4.62 -2.72
C GLY A 10 -7.96 5.24 -4.10
N ILE A 11 -7.73 6.55 -4.19
CA ILE A 11 -7.41 7.21 -5.45
C ILE A 11 -6.07 6.73 -6.02
N GLU A 12 -5.04 6.49 -5.20
CA GLU A 12 -3.77 5.94 -5.67
C GLU A 12 -3.94 4.51 -6.18
N ILE A 13 -4.81 3.71 -5.55
CA ILE A 13 -5.13 2.33 -5.96
C ILE A 13 -5.77 2.32 -7.35
N VAL A 14 -6.78 3.17 -7.60
CA VAL A 14 -7.49 3.20 -8.89
C VAL A 14 -6.83 4.11 -9.94
N SER A 15 -5.87 4.96 -9.56
CA SER A 15 -5.08 5.74 -10.52
C SER A 15 -4.10 4.84 -11.25
N TYR A 16 -3.97 5.01 -12.56
CA TYR A 16 -3.10 4.17 -13.39
C TYR A 16 -2.39 4.95 -14.49
N THR A 17 -1.26 4.40 -14.92
CA THR A 17 -0.51 4.84 -16.09
C THR A 17 -0.74 3.86 -17.22
N VAL A 18 -1.03 4.41 -18.41
CA VAL A 18 -1.08 3.64 -19.64
C VAL A 18 0.31 3.67 -20.30
N TYR A 19 0.90 2.50 -20.49
CA TYR A 19 2.22 2.36 -21.12
C TYR A 19 2.15 1.38 -22.30
N ASN A 20 3.00 1.60 -23.31
CA ASN A 20 3.05 0.75 -24.51
C ASN A 20 4.17 -0.28 -24.40
N GLY A 21 4.16 -1.07 -23.32
CA GLY A 21 5.09 -2.17 -23.13
C GLY A 21 4.77 -3.34 -24.07
N ALA A 22 5.77 -4.20 -24.31
CA ALA A 22 5.59 -5.40 -25.12
C ALA A 22 4.60 -6.37 -24.43
N SER A 23 3.83 -7.12 -25.22
CA SER A 23 2.96 -8.17 -24.68
C SER A 23 3.78 -9.19 -23.87
N GLY A 24 3.29 -9.54 -22.67
CA GLY A 24 3.99 -10.44 -21.75
C GLY A 24 5.14 -9.80 -20.97
N SER A 25 5.41 -8.50 -21.14
CA SER A 25 6.33 -7.76 -20.25
C SER A 25 5.72 -7.59 -18.86
N SER A 26 6.57 -7.36 -17.86
CA SER A 26 6.20 -6.92 -16.52
C SER A 26 6.37 -5.40 -16.34
N PRO A 27 5.83 -4.76 -15.30
CA PRO A 27 6.04 -3.35 -15.02
C PRO A 27 7.52 -3.05 -14.79
N VAL A 28 8.24 -3.96 -14.15
CA VAL A 28 9.68 -3.84 -13.90
C VAL A 28 10.47 -3.80 -15.21
N ASP A 29 10.08 -4.60 -16.21
CA ASP A 29 10.71 -4.55 -17.55
C ASP A 29 10.51 -3.20 -18.27
N ASN A 30 9.54 -2.40 -17.81
CA ASN A 30 9.17 -1.10 -18.34
C ASN A 30 9.54 0.06 -17.39
N ASP A 31 10.30 -0.20 -16.33
CA ASP A 31 10.65 0.76 -15.27
C ASP A 31 9.42 1.45 -14.61
N LEU A 32 8.30 0.72 -14.52
CA LEU A 32 7.04 1.19 -13.91
C LEU A 32 6.90 0.69 -12.48
N TYR A 33 7.37 1.50 -11.54
CA TYR A 33 7.28 1.21 -10.09
C TYR A 33 6.07 1.87 -9.41
N SER A 34 5.26 2.61 -10.16
CA SER A 34 3.99 3.17 -9.69
C SER A 34 3.00 3.29 -10.85
N GLY A 35 1.72 3.05 -10.57
CA GLY A 35 0.64 3.23 -11.53
C GLY A 35 0.46 2.09 -12.54
N ALA A 36 1.24 1.01 -12.48
CA ALA A 36 1.00 -0.18 -13.30
C ALA A 36 -0.14 -1.01 -12.70
N ARG A 37 -1.12 -1.42 -13.53
CA ARG A 37 -2.29 -2.18 -13.09
C ARG A 37 -2.53 -3.42 -13.93
N LEU A 38 -2.99 -4.47 -13.28
CA LEU A 38 -3.33 -5.75 -13.89
C LEU A 38 -4.68 -6.21 -13.33
N PHE A 39 -5.64 -6.47 -14.20
CA PHE A 39 -6.87 -7.16 -13.85
C PHE A 39 -6.78 -8.62 -14.30
N LYS A 40 -7.12 -9.51 -13.37
CA LYS A 40 -7.18 -10.96 -13.55
C LYS A 40 -8.61 -11.41 -13.42
N THR A 41 -9.03 -12.25 -14.36
CA THR A 41 -10.30 -12.96 -14.18
C THR A 41 -10.10 -14.19 -13.34
N TRP A 42 -11.07 -14.40 -12.46
CA TRP A 42 -11.18 -15.61 -11.67
C TRP A 42 -11.91 -16.67 -12.50
N ASP A 43 -11.21 -17.74 -12.88
CA ASP A 43 -11.86 -18.92 -13.43
C ASP A 43 -12.30 -19.85 -12.27
N ASN A 44 -13.59 -19.77 -11.94
CA ASN A 44 -14.25 -20.60 -10.92
C ASN A 44 -14.06 -22.12 -11.12
N GLN A 45 -13.69 -22.58 -12.33
CA GLN A 45 -13.49 -24.01 -12.59
C GLN A 45 -12.09 -24.52 -12.23
N GLN A 46 -11.08 -23.65 -12.14
CA GLN A 46 -9.68 -24.09 -12.01
C GLN A 46 -8.91 -23.53 -10.81
N TRP A 47 -9.52 -22.65 -9.98
CA TRP A 47 -8.79 -21.96 -8.89
C TRP A 47 -7.53 -21.26 -9.40
N GLN A 48 -7.60 -20.74 -10.63
CA GLN A 48 -6.47 -20.10 -11.32
C GLN A 48 -6.89 -18.71 -11.78
N TYR A 49 -5.97 -17.77 -11.58
CA TYR A 49 -6.08 -16.43 -12.14
C TYR A 49 -5.52 -16.44 -13.55
N THR A 50 -6.26 -15.86 -14.49
CA THR A 50 -5.73 -15.56 -15.82
C THR A 50 -5.61 -14.05 -15.96
N ASP A 51 -4.39 -13.59 -16.25
CA ASP A 51 -4.12 -12.20 -16.63
C ASP A 51 -5.04 -11.83 -17.79
N GLN A 52 -5.92 -10.86 -17.54
CA GLN A 52 -6.89 -10.46 -18.55
C GLN A 52 -6.49 -9.13 -19.17
N TYR A 53 -6.31 -8.10 -18.33
CA TYR A 53 -6.01 -6.76 -18.81
C TYR A 53 -4.89 -6.08 -18.04
N ALA A 54 -3.93 -5.50 -18.75
CA ALA A 54 -2.77 -4.82 -18.20
C ALA A 54 -2.68 -3.37 -18.72
N SER A 55 -2.51 -2.40 -17.82
CA SER A 55 -2.34 -0.98 -18.19
C SER A 55 -0.97 -0.67 -18.80
N TYR A 56 -0.01 -1.57 -18.63
CA TYR A 56 1.39 -1.41 -19.06
C TYR A 56 1.74 -2.22 -20.31
N GLN A 57 0.77 -2.95 -20.88
CA GLN A 57 0.95 -3.72 -22.12
C GLN A 57 0.12 -3.11 -23.26
N GLN A 58 0.79 -2.74 -24.36
CA GLN A 58 0.14 -2.08 -25.48
C GLN A 58 -1.09 -2.84 -26.01
N SER A 59 -1.00 -4.17 -26.09
CA SER A 59 -2.06 -5.03 -26.59
C SER A 59 -3.33 -5.00 -25.74
N SER A 60 -3.25 -4.55 -24.49
CA SER A 60 -4.35 -4.60 -23.52
C SER A 60 -4.91 -3.24 -23.13
N ASN A 61 -4.24 -2.14 -23.47
CA ASN A 61 -4.59 -0.80 -22.97
C ASN A 61 -6.06 -0.42 -23.22
N ARG A 62 -6.59 -0.73 -24.42
CA ARG A 62 -7.99 -0.43 -24.76
C ARG A 62 -8.97 -1.18 -23.86
N ASP A 63 -8.73 -2.47 -23.67
CA ASP A 63 -9.64 -3.33 -22.93
C ASP A 63 -9.55 -3.04 -21.42
N PHE A 64 -8.35 -2.73 -20.92
CA PHE A 64 -8.16 -2.24 -19.56
C PHE A 64 -8.96 -0.95 -19.30
N ILE A 65 -8.82 0.06 -20.15
CA ILE A 65 -9.58 1.32 -20.03
C ILE A 65 -11.09 1.04 -20.07
N SER A 66 -11.53 0.18 -20.99
CA SER A 66 -12.94 -0.19 -21.08
C SER A 66 -13.45 -0.88 -19.83
N TRP A 67 -12.65 -1.74 -19.20
CA TRP A 67 -13.01 -2.40 -17.95
C TRP A 67 -13.10 -1.42 -16.78
N THR A 68 -12.20 -0.43 -16.68
CA THR A 68 -12.28 0.59 -15.61
C THR A 68 -13.58 1.40 -15.63
N LEU A 69 -14.26 1.44 -16.77
CA LEU A 69 -15.59 2.07 -16.96
C LEU A 69 -16.77 1.14 -16.61
N GLY A 70 -16.51 -0.13 -16.26
CA GLY A 70 -17.50 -1.19 -16.11
C GLY A 70 -18.36 -1.13 -14.85
N GLY A 71 -17.95 -0.31 -13.86
CA GLY A 71 -18.69 -0.12 -12.61
C GLY A 71 -18.28 -1.05 -11.47
N ASP A 72 -17.36 -1.99 -11.70
CA ASP A 72 -16.78 -2.84 -10.65
C ASP A 72 -16.15 -1.97 -9.55
N LYS A 73 -16.30 -2.43 -8.30
CA LYS A 73 -15.74 -1.79 -7.11
C LYS A 73 -14.74 -2.70 -6.41
N ILE A 74 -13.72 -2.10 -5.83
CA ILE A 74 -12.78 -2.75 -4.91
C ILE A 74 -13.46 -2.90 -3.55
N VAL A 75 -13.51 -4.13 -3.03
CA VAL A 75 -14.16 -4.48 -1.75
C VAL A 75 -13.21 -5.19 -0.77
N ASP A 76 -12.03 -5.55 -1.24
CA ASP A 76 -10.96 -6.16 -0.44
C ASP A 76 -9.63 -5.62 -0.96
N LEU A 77 -8.71 -5.30 -0.06
CA LEU A 77 -7.40 -4.75 -0.39
C LEU A 77 -6.33 -5.43 0.44
N GLN A 78 -5.34 -6.00 -0.21
CA GLN A 78 -4.19 -6.66 0.37
C GLN A 78 -2.92 -5.91 0.01
N LEU A 79 -2.01 -5.79 0.98
CA LEU A 79 -0.65 -5.31 0.74
C LEU A 79 0.31 -6.49 0.76
N TRP A 80 1.26 -6.46 -0.16
CA TRP A 80 2.27 -7.50 -0.26
C TRP A 80 3.67 -6.93 0.02
N GLY A 81 4.35 -7.59 0.97
CA GLY A 81 5.75 -7.47 1.43
C GLY A 81 6.88 -7.99 0.50
N TYR A 82 7.44 -9.22 0.66
CA TYR A 82 8.32 -10.07 -0.22
C TYR A 82 8.06 -11.55 0.05
N GLY A 83 7.62 -12.31 -0.97
CA GLY A 83 6.98 -13.62 -0.86
C GLY A 83 5.46 -13.65 -0.56
N GLY A 84 4.70 -12.56 -0.73
CA GLY A 84 3.27 -12.43 -0.55
C GLY A 84 2.48 -13.53 -1.25
N ARG A 85 2.07 -14.54 -0.45
CA ARG A 85 1.15 -15.66 -0.73
C ARG A 85 1.25 -16.41 -2.09
N GLY A 86 2.21 -16.17 -2.99
CA GLY A 86 2.34 -16.94 -4.23
C GLY A 86 3.26 -16.39 -5.35
N ASN A 87 3.17 -17.05 -6.52
CA ASN A 87 3.99 -16.88 -7.74
C ASN A 87 3.86 -15.52 -8.47
N ASN A 88 3.15 -14.54 -7.92
CA ASN A 88 2.78 -13.34 -8.65
C ASN A 88 3.41 -12.09 -8.03
N TRP A 89 4.05 -11.32 -8.92
CA TRP A 89 4.23 -9.89 -8.86
C TRP A 89 4.68 -9.31 -7.52
N GLY A 90 6.00 -9.34 -7.41
CA GLY A 90 6.72 -8.11 -7.13
C GLY A 90 6.71 -7.80 -5.67
N GLU A 91 7.87 -7.92 -5.08
CA GLU A 91 8.11 -7.42 -3.76
C GLU A 91 9.64 -7.30 -3.60
N ARG A 92 10.10 -6.48 -2.65
CA ARG A 92 11.53 -6.33 -2.35
C ARG A 92 11.82 -6.25 -0.86
N TYR A 93 10.83 -6.24 0.04
CA TYR A 93 11.01 -5.99 1.48
C TYR A 93 10.22 -6.99 2.30
N LYS A 94 10.72 -7.53 3.41
CA LYS A 94 9.87 -8.28 4.35
C LYS A 94 9.44 -7.36 5.49
N VAL A 95 8.39 -7.71 6.20
CA VAL A 95 7.95 -6.96 7.37
C VAL A 95 8.38 -7.75 8.60
N GLN A 96 9.03 -7.11 9.57
CA GLN A 96 9.25 -7.73 10.87
C GLN A 96 7.96 -7.66 11.69
N ASP A 97 7.26 -6.54 11.61
CA ASP A 97 6.05 -6.35 12.38
C ASP A 97 5.08 -5.41 11.70
N TRP A 98 3.81 -5.78 11.67
CA TRP A 98 2.70 -4.89 11.36
C TRP A 98 2.20 -4.31 12.67
N VAL A 99 2.57 -3.05 12.93
CA VAL A 99 2.34 -2.39 14.21
C VAL A 99 0.90 -1.89 14.31
N SER A 100 0.38 -1.33 13.22
CA SER A 100 -0.99 -0.83 13.12
C SER A 100 -1.51 -0.93 11.70
N ALA A 101 -2.84 -1.03 11.59
CA ALA A 101 -3.58 -0.95 10.34
C ALA A 101 -4.95 -0.33 10.64
N SER A 102 -5.36 0.67 9.88
CA SER A 102 -6.63 1.38 10.06
C SER A 102 -7.11 1.99 8.74
N SER A 103 -8.41 2.30 8.67
CA SER A 103 -8.99 3.09 7.59
C SER A 103 -9.68 4.34 8.14
N THR A 104 -9.74 5.41 7.34
CA THR A 104 -10.59 6.56 7.61
C THR A 104 -12.07 6.28 7.37
N ASP A 105 -12.38 5.26 6.57
CA ASP A 105 -13.74 4.78 6.36
C ASP A 105 -14.07 3.68 7.39
N PRO A 106 -15.09 3.87 8.25
CA PRO A 106 -15.43 2.91 9.29
C PRO A 106 -15.93 1.57 8.75
N ASN A 107 -16.30 1.49 7.47
CA ASN A 107 -16.77 0.26 6.82
C ASN A 107 -15.62 -0.55 6.22
N TRP A 108 -14.37 -0.07 6.33
CA TRP A 108 -13.17 -0.81 5.93
C TRP A 108 -12.45 -1.35 7.15
N HIS A 109 -12.49 -2.67 7.32
CA HIS A 109 -11.97 -3.35 8.49
C HIS A 109 -10.64 -4.04 8.18
N PRO A 110 -9.58 -3.81 8.97
CA PRO A 110 -8.32 -4.54 8.81
C PRO A 110 -8.44 -5.97 9.34
N TYR A 111 -7.92 -6.94 8.61
CA TYR A 111 -7.75 -8.32 9.08
C TYR A 111 -6.31 -8.56 9.46
N ILE A 112 -6.10 -8.88 10.73
CA ILE A 112 -4.79 -9.23 11.24
C ILE A 112 -4.88 -10.68 11.72
N ASP A 113 -4.21 -11.58 11.01
CA ASP A 113 -4.12 -12.99 11.38
C ASP A 113 -2.93 -13.22 12.31
N SER A 114 -2.93 -14.36 12.98
CA SER A 114 -1.78 -14.86 13.71
C SER A 114 -0.52 -14.95 12.82
N TRP A 115 0.62 -14.61 13.42
CA TRP A 115 1.91 -14.68 12.73
C TRP A 115 2.19 -16.09 12.18
N PRO A 116 2.47 -16.23 10.86
CA PRO A 116 2.70 -17.54 10.25
C PRO A 116 3.90 -18.26 10.90
N SER A 117 3.65 -19.44 11.48
CA SER A 117 4.72 -20.25 12.10
C SER A 117 5.85 -20.63 11.13
N SER A 118 5.56 -20.68 9.82
CA SER A 118 6.52 -20.92 8.75
C SER A 118 7.53 -19.78 8.54
N TRP A 119 7.23 -18.57 9.04
CA TRP A 119 8.12 -17.41 8.98
C TRP A 119 9.08 -17.32 10.17
N GLY A 120 8.98 -18.27 11.11
CA GLY A 120 9.77 -18.31 12.33
C GLY A 120 8.97 -17.86 13.56
N PRO A 121 9.65 -17.61 14.69
CA PRO A 121 8.99 -17.18 15.91
C PRO A 121 8.34 -15.80 15.72
N THR A 122 7.15 -15.61 16.29
CA THR A 122 6.48 -14.31 16.34
C THR A 122 7.37 -13.27 17.01
N PRO A 123 7.64 -12.12 16.38
CA PRO A 123 8.42 -11.05 16.98
C PRO A 123 7.78 -10.50 18.26
N ALA A 124 8.60 -10.06 19.20
CA ALA A 124 8.11 -9.51 20.46
C ALA A 124 7.32 -8.21 20.20
N ASN A 125 6.06 -8.19 20.66
CA ASN A 125 5.08 -7.10 20.47
C ASN A 125 4.43 -7.02 19.09
N ASN A 126 4.55 -8.07 18.27
CA ASN A 126 3.87 -8.14 16.99
C ASN A 126 2.36 -8.34 17.15
N ASN A 127 1.56 -7.54 16.43
CA ASN A 127 0.10 -7.59 16.48
C ASN A 127 -0.51 -8.64 15.53
N GLY A 128 0.31 -9.28 14.70
CA GLY A 128 -0.04 -10.33 13.74
C GLY A 128 0.50 -10.02 12.34
N ASP A 129 -0.02 -10.74 11.35
CA ASP A 129 0.22 -10.48 9.93
C ASP A 129 -1.03 -9.83 9.31
N LEU A 130 -0.89 -8.58 8.85
CA LEU A 130 -1.95 -7.88 8.14
C LEU A 130 -2.19 -8.57 6.81
N GLN A 131 -3.38 -9.14 6.63
CA GLN A 131 -3.75 -9.85 5.42
C GLN A 131 -4.43 -8.92 4.42
N ASP A 132 -5.50 -8.28 4.85
CA ASP A 132 -6.34 -7.41 4.03
C ASP A 132 -6.96 -6.28 4.87
N TRP A 133 -7.54 -5.30 4.17
CA TRP A 133 -8.73 -4.62 4.60
C TRP A 133 -9.91 -5.07 3.75
N TRP A 134 -11.09 -5.24 4.35
CA TRP A 134 -12.31 -5.57 3.62
C TRP A 134 -13.42 -4.56 3.90
N ALA A 135 -14.24 -4.30 2.88
CA ALA A 135 -15.41 -3.44 2.94
C ALA A 135 -16.62 -4.23 3.44
N SER A 136 -17.24 -3.82 4.55
CA SER A 136 -18.44 -4.44 5.10
C SER A 136 -19.32 -3.47 5.88
N ASP A 137 -20.61 -3.80 5.98
CA ASP A 137 -21.66 -3.07 6.71
C ASP A 137 -21.55 -3.33 8.24
N ASP A 138 -21.04 -4.49 8.62
CA ASP A 138 -20.71 -4.87 9.99
C ASP A 138 -19.36 -5.59 10.02
N ALA A 139 -18.64 -5.58 11.14
CA ALA A 139 -17.31 -6.20 11.22
C ALA A 139 -17.33 -7.75 11.11
N GLU A 140 -18.39 -8.34 10.54
CA GLU A 140 -18.46 -9.72 10.12
C GLU A 140 -17.87 -9.87 8.70
N TRP A 141 -17.55 -11.11 8.32
CA TRP A 141 -16.98 -11.41 7.01
C TRP A 141 -18.05 -11.41 5.92
N ASP A 142 -18.66 -10.24 5.67
CA ASP A 142 -19.68 -10.04 4.64
C ASP A 142 -19.30 -8.85 3.74
N TYR A 143 -18.74 -9.15 2.56
CA TYR A 143 -18.29 -8.11 1.64
C TYR A 143 -19.46 -7.30 1.09
N ASP A 144 -19.42 -5.97 1.23
CA ASP A 144 -20.46 -5.08 0.70
C ASP A 144 -19.96 -4.18 -0.44
N TYR A 145 -20.54 -4.38 -1.62
CA TYR A 145 -20.33 -3.53 -2.79
C TYR A 145 -20.56 -2.04 -2.50
N ASN A 146 -21.55 -1.67 -1.68
CA ASN A 146 -21.88 -0.26 -1.44
C ASN A 146 -20.78 0.49 -0.66
N HIS A 147 -19.99 -0.25 0.12
CA HIS A 147 -18.83 0.27 0.85
C HIS A 147 -17.51 0.12 0.10
N GLY A 148 -17.51 -0.63 -1.00
CA GLY A 148 -16.42 -0.63 -1.95
C GLY A 148 -16.24 0.71 -2.67
N PHE A 149 -15.06 0.89 -3.28
CA PHE A 149 -14.74 2.07 -4.09
C PHE A 149 -14.34 1.68 -5.53
N GLY A 150 -14.85 2.41 -6.52
CA GLY A 150 -14.51 2.22 -7.93
C GLY A 150 -13.61 3.31 -8.51
N PHE A 151 -13.45 3.32 -9.83
CA PHE A 151 -12.61 4.30 -10.55
C PHE A 151 -13.22 5.72 -10.63
N TYR A 152 -14.52 5.86 -10.32
CA TYR A 152 -15.29 7.08 -10.50
C TYR A 152 -16.05 7.47 -9.24
N GLU A 153 -15.35 7.51 -8.11
CA GLU A 153 -15.92 7.94 -6.84
C GLU A 153 -15.70 9.44 -6.58
N THR A 154 -16.57 10.03 -5.75
CA THR A 154 -16.41 11.41 -5.26
C THR A 154 -15.50 11.51 -4.04
N SER A 155 -15.26 10.40 -3.36
CA SER A 155 -14.41 10.28 -2.17
C SER A 155 -13.79 8.89 -2.13
N TYR A 156 -12.60 8.78 -1.54
CA TYR A 156 -11.85 7.52 -1.44
C TYR A 156 -11.44 7.28 0.02
N PRO A 157 -11.44 6.02 0.49
CA PRO A 157 -10.89 5.70 1.80
C PRO A 157 -9.37 5.95 1.83
N GLU A 158 -8.85 6.24 3.01
CA GLU A 158 -7.41 6.26 3.29
C GLU A 158 -7.08 5.12 4.24
N PHE A 159 -6.07 4.33 3.89
CA PHE A 159 -5.57 3.21 4.65
C PHE A 159 -4.21 3.59 5.24
N THR A 160 -4.13 3.65 6.57
CA THR A 160 -2.88 3.91 7.28
C THR A 160 -2.39 2.63 7.92
N PHE A 161 -1.11 2.33 7.74
CA PHE A 161 -0.47 1.17 8.34
C PHE A 161 0.96 1.49 8.77
N SER A 162 1.40 0.87 9.84
CA SER A 162 2.78 0.97 10.30
C SER A 162 3.46 -0.38 10.22
N LEU A 163 4.70 -0.39 9.72
CA LEU A 163 5.51 -1.59 9.64
C LEU A 163 6.92 -1.37 10.19
N THR A 164 7.46 -2.39 10.84
CA THR A 164 8.85 -2.41 11.30
C THR A 164 9.71 -3.15 10.28
N LEU A 165 10.78 -2.49 9.83
CA LEU A 165 11.76 -3.03 8.90
C LEU A 165 13.05 -3.36 9.63
N ASP A 166 13.66 -4.49 9.28
CA ASP A 166 15.05 -4.78 9.65
C ASP A 166 15.99 -4.51 8.48
N MET A 167 16.59 -3.33 8.49
CA MET A 167 17.48 -2.86 7.42
C MET A 167 18.82 -3.60 7.38
N ASP A 168 19.16 -4.35 8.45
CA ASP A 168 20.44 -5.05 8.59
C ASP A 168 20.35 -6.55 8.23
N ASP A 169 19.15 -7.07 7.92
CA ASP A 169 18.96 -8.48 7.56
C ASP A 169 19.42 -8.73 6.11
N PRO A 170 20.52 -9.47 5.86
CA PRO A 170 20.98 -9.76 4.50
C PRO A 170 20.11 -10.80 3.79
N ALA A 171 19.26 -11.55 4.51
CA ALA A 171 18.33 -12.52 3.93
C ALA A 171 17.12 -11.85 3.25
N PHE A 172 17.04 -10.53 3.32
CA PHE A 172 15.85 -9.71 3.12
C PHE A 172 15.92 -8.85 1.85
N TYR A 173 17.14 -8.44 1.43
CA TYR A 173 17.36 -7.54 0.28
C TYR A 173 18.54 -7.93 -0.62
N GLY A 174 19.26 -9.01 -0.31
CA GLY A 174 20.60 -9.21 -0.85
C GLY A 174 21.51 -8.02 -0.46
N ASN A 175 22.18 -7.39 -1.44
CA ASN A 175 23.09 -6.26 -1.21
C ASN A 175 22.48 -4.88 -1.56
N SER A 176 21.16 -4.77 -1.70
CA SER A 176 20.48 -3.53 -2.13
C SER A 176 19.57 -2.93 -1.05
N SER A 177 19.19 -1.67 -1.21
CA SER A 177 18.27 -0.95 -0.32
C SER A 177 16.79 -1.27 -0.68
N PRO A 178 15.86 -1.36 0.30
CA PRO A 178 14.41 -1.33 0.03
C PRO A 178 13.95 -0.01 -0.57
N TRP A 179 14.74 1.04 -0.37
CA TRP A 179 14.39 2.38 -0.73
C TRP A 179 14.37 2.55 -2.24
N TYR A 180 13.28 3.10 -2.75
CA TYR A 180 13.14 3.47 -4.14
C TYR A 180 14.15 4.58 -4.46
N ASP A 181 15.02 4.33 -5.44
CA ASP A 181 16.14 5.22 -5.81
C ASP A 181 17.03 5.63 -4.62
N ASP A 182 17.25 4.73 -3.66
CA ASP A 182 18.07 4.98 -2.45
C ASP A 182 17.55 6.13 -1.56
N ARG A 183 16.28 6.54 -1.73
CA ARG A 183 15.64 7.59 -0.91
C ARG A 183 14.94 6.99 0.30
N GLU A 184 15.55 7.14 1.48
CA GLU A 184 15.00 6.63 2.73
C GLU A 184 13.53 7.04 2.95
N GLY A 185 12.71 6.07 3.37
CA GLY A 185 11.27 6.23 3.55
C GLY A 185 10.44 6.07 2.28
N GLN A 186 11.03 6.08 1.08
CA GLN A 186 10.27 5.84 -0.16
C GLN A 186 10.34 4.36 -0.54
N MET A 187 9.20 3.68 -0.60
CA MET A 187 9.14 2.26 -0.92
C MET A 187 8.08 1.96 -1.97
N VAL A 188 8.36 0.96 -2.80
CA VAL A 188 7.38 0.41 -3.74
C VAL A 188 6.55 -0.64 -3.00
N PHE A 189 5.26 -0.34 -2.84
CA PHE A 189 4.26 -1.29 -2.36
C PHE A 189 3.56 -1.92 -3.54
N TRP A 190 3.36 -3.23 -3.47
CA TRP A 190 2.49 -3.97 -4.36
C TRP A 190 1.24 -4.34 -3.60
N PHE A 191 0.11 -4.34 -4.31
CA PHE A 191 -1.18 -4.62 -3.74
C PHE A 191 -2.00 -5.52 -4.66
N GLY A 192 -2.90 -6.26 -4.03
CA GLY A 192 -3.97 -7.01 -4.68
C GLY A 192 -5.31 -6.60 -4.10
N ALA A 193 -6.37 -6.75 -4.87
CA ALA A 193 -7.70 -6.35 -4.44
C ALA A 193 -8.78 -7.21 -5.11
N TRP A 194 -9.76 -7.64 -4.33
CA TRP A 194 -10.95 -8.25 -4.91
C TRP A 194 -11.92 -7.19 -5.41
N THR A 195 -12.53 -7.50 -6.54
CA THR A 195 -13.52 -6.63 -7.18
C THR A 195 -14.88 -7.29 -7.23
N MET A 196 -15.93 -6.49 -7.10
CA MET A 196 -17.32 -6.92 -7.05
C MET A 196 -18.19 -6.05 -7.96
N ASP A 197 -19.21 -6.66 -8.58
CA ASP A 197 -20.24 -5.94 -9.34
C ASP A 197 -21.42 -5.48 -8.47
N ILE A 198 -22.32 -4.68 -9.05
CA ILE A 198 -23.51 -4.14 -8.37
C ILE A 198 -24.47 -5.22 -7.83
N ASP A 199 -24.38 -6.45 -8.36
CA ASP A 199 -25.20 -7.59 -7.95
C ASP A 199 -24.54 -8.39 -6.81
N GLY A 200 -23.38 -7.96 -6.33
CA GLY A 200 -22.65 -8.60 -5.24
C GLY A 200 -21.76 -9.77 -5.66
N ASN A 201 -21.49 -9.94 -6.97
CA ASN A 201 -20.64 -11.04 -7.45
C ASN A 201 -19.20 -10.58 -7.55
N PHE A 202 -18.26 -11.41 -7.08
CA PHE A 202 -16.84 -11.21 -7.35
C PHE A 202 -16.57 -11.30 -8.86
N THR A 203 -15.98 -10.26 -9.44
CA THR A 203 -15.69 -10.17 -10.88
C THR A 203 -14.26 -10.56 -11.22
N GLY A 204 -13.33 -10.38 -10.28
CA GLY A 204 -11.94 -10.75 -10.45
C GLY A 204 -11.01 -10.13 -9.42
N PHE A 205 -9.74 -10.13 -9.77
CA PHE A 205 -8.65 -9.69 -8.90
C PHE A 205 -7.82 -8.60 -9.58
N TYR A 206 -7.65 -7.50 -8.88
CA TYR A 206 -6.97 -6.31 -9.35
C TYR A 206 -5.65 -6.15 -8.63
N GLU A 207 -4.56 -6.10 -9.37
CA GLU A 207 -3.20 -5.99 -8.85
C GLU A 207 -2.57 -4.67 -9.31
N GLY A 208 -1.68 -4.12 -8.49
CA GLY A 208 -0.95 -2.92 -8.86
C GLY A 208 0.22 -2.59 -7.96
N ASN A 209 0.86 -1.46 -8.28
CA ASN A 209 1.95 -0.90 -7.49
C ASN A 209 1.84 0.61 -7.27
N VAL A 210 2.45 1.04 -6.18
CA VAL A 210 2.51 2.45 -5.79
C VAL A 210 3.80 2.70 -5.02
N ILE A 211 4.37 3.90 -5.19
CA ILE A 211 5.47 4.37 -4.35
C ILE A 211 4.85 5.17 -3.21
N LEU A 212 5.07 4.73 -1.97
CA LEU A 212 4.62 5.45 -0.78
C LEU A 212 5.81 6.07 -0.06
N GLN A 213 5.56 7.24 0.53
CA GLN A 213 6.46 7.88 1.47
C GLN A 213 6.05 7.49 2.88
N GLY A 214 6.93 6.80 3.58
CA GLY A 214 6.80 6.51 4.99
C GLY A 214 7.40 7.61 5.85
N GLU A 215 6.77 7.87 6.99
CA GLU A 215 7.30 8.71 8.05
C GLU A 215 7.78 7.83 9.21
N LEU A 216 8.88 8.21 9.86
CA LEU A 216 9.36 7.48 11.04
C LEU A 216 8.36 7.65 12.19
N ALA A 217 7.69 6.57 12.59
CA ALA A 217 6.58 6.59 13.55
C ALA A 217 6.95 7.12 14.96
N ASN A 218 8.25 7.31 15.24
CA ASN A 218 8.78 7.78 16.53
C ASN A 218 9.74 8.97 16.40
N THR A 219 9.57 9.87 15.43
CA THR A 219 10.32 11.14 15.46
C THR A 219 9.85 12.03 16.60
N VAL A 220 10.53 11.92 17.74
CA VAL A 220 10.73 13.07 18.63
C VAL A 220 11.38 14.14 17.75
N PRO A 221 10.80 15.35 17.60
CA PRO A 221 11.46 16.41 16.82
C PRO A 221 12.87 16.58 17.36
N GLU A 222 13.87 16.55 16.47
CA GLU A 222 15.26 16.55 16.90
C GLU A 222 15.48 17.67 17.94
N PRO A 223 16.17 17.38 19.05
CA PRO A 223 16.40 18.39 20.08
C PRO A 223 17.09 19.64 19.51
N ALA A 224 17.79 19.54 18.37
CA ALA A 224 18.36 20.68 17.66
C ALA A 224 17.29 21.69 17.18
N SER A 225 16.15 21.23 16.66
CA SER A 225 15.07 22.11 16.18
C SER A 225 14.35 22.78 17.35
N LEU A 226 14.11 22.06 18.45
CA LEU A 226 13.56 22.64 19.69
C LEU A 226 14.52 23.62 20.36
N LEU A 227 15.82 23.37 20.31
CA LEU A 227 16.85 24.25 20.85
C LEU A 227 17.03 25.52 20.01
N LEU A 228 16.88 25.45 18.68
CA LEU A 228 16.85 26.62 17.80
C LEU A 228 15.59 27.48 18.02
N PHE A 229 14.41 26.88 18.19
CA PHE A 229 13.19 27.62 18.55
C PHE A 229 13.30 28.26 19.94
N GLY A 230 13.88 27.55 20.91
CA GLY A 230 14.15 28.06 22.26
C GLY A 230 15.15 29.24 22.26
N MET A 231 16.22 29.16 21.48
CA MET A 231 17.19 30.24 21.34
C MET A 231 16.64 31.44 20.55
N GLY A 232 15.82 31.21 19.52
CA GLY A 232 15.17 32.27 18.75
C GLY A 232 14.27 33.18 19.60
N LEU A 233 13.47 32.58 20.50
CA LEU A 233 12.58 33.31 21.42
C LEU A 233 13.34 34.12 22.47
N VAL A 234 14.45 33.60 23.01
CA VAL A 234 15.29 34.32 23.98
C VAL A 234 15.95 35.55 23.32
N THR A 235 16.33 35.45 22.04
CA THR A 235 16.98 36.55 21.32
C THR A 235 16.00 37.68 20.98
N VAL A 236 14.74 37.35 20.66
CA VAL A 236 13.68 38.35 20.38
C VAL A 236 13.23 39.07 21.67
N LEU A 237 13.15 38.36 22.79
CA LEU A 237 12.82 38.96 24.10
C LEU A 237 13.96 39.83 24.66
N ALA A 238 15.23 39.46 24.40
CA ALA A 238 16.37 40.30 24.74
C ALA A 238 16.48 41.55 23.85
N GLY A 239 16.19 41.44 22.55
CA GLY A 239 16.23 42.56 21.61
C GLY A 239 15.14 43.61 21.80
N THR A 240 13.97 43.22 22.32
CA THR A 240 12.84 44.14 22.58
C THR A 240 12.98 44.91 23.90
N ARG A 241 13.81 44.46 24.85
CA ARG A 241 14.10 45.19 26.10
C ARG A 241 15.11 46.34 25.94
N CYS A 242 15.93 46.35 24.89
CA CYS A 242 16.93 47.40 24.67
C CYS A 242 16.45 48.61 23.82
N ARG A 243 15.18 48.63 23.38
CA ARG A 243 14.64 49.70 22.50
C ARG A 243 13.63 50.65 23.17
N ARG A 244 13.68 50.77 24.51
CA ARG A 244 13.02 51.84 25.28
C ARG A 244 14.02 52.52 26.20
N LYS A 245 14.82 53.43 25.64
CA LYS A 245 15.32 54.65 26.30
C LYS A 245 15.37 55.75 25.26
#